data_AF-S2SBG1-F1
#
_entry.id   AF-S2SBG1-F1
#
_cell.length_a   1.000
_cell.length_b   1.000
_cell.length_c   1.000
_cell.angle_alpha   90.00
_cell.angle_beta   90.00
_cell.angle_gamma   90.00
#
_symmetry.space_group_name_H-M   'P 1'
#
loop_
_entity.id
_entity.type
_entity.pdbx_description
1 polymer ?
#
loop_
_entity_poly.entity_id
_entity_poly.type
_entity_poly.pdbx_seq_one_letter_code
_entity_poly.pdbx_strand_id
1 'polypeptide(L)'
;MSTWYDQAIIYQIYPKSFQDSDGDGIGDLNGIRQRIPYLQDLGINAVWLNPVFVSPQVDNGYDVANYYAIDERMGTMADMQALIHELHEAGIRIILDFVLNHTSDQHPWFQDASRNVKSIYRDYY
;
A
#
# COMPACT_ATOMS: atom_id res chain seq x y z
N MET A 1 14.61 25.44 7.13
CA MET A 1 13.61 24.86 8.07
C MET A 1 13.87 23.36 8.11
N SER A 2 13.89 22.74 9.29
CA SER A 2 14.00 21.28 9.40
C SER A 2 12.64 20.66 9.10
N THR A 3 12.64 19.60 8.31
CA THR A 3 11.48 18.77 8.01
C THR A 3 11.54 17.48 8.83
N TRP A 4 10.44 16.75 8.92
CA TRP A 4 10.39 15.52 9.73
C TRP A 4 11.32 14.43 9.19
N TYR A 5 11.48 14.36 7.87
CA TYR A 5 12.25 13.30 7.21
C TYR A 5 13.77 13.51 7.33
N ASP A 6 14.23 14.70 7.71
CA ASP A 6 15.64 14.95 8.03
C ASP A 6 16.12 14.11 9.24
N GLN A 7 15.20 13.60 10.05
CA GLN A 7 15.44 12.75 11.22
C GLN A 7 14.60 11.45 11.18
N ALA A 8 14.28 10.94 9.99
CA ALA A 8 13.47 9.73 9.85
C ALA A 8 14.21 8.47 10.32
N ILE A 9 13.48 7.62 11.05
CA ILE A 9 13.84 6.23 11.36
C ILE A 9 12.71 5.38 10.78
N ILE A 10 12.96 4.82 9.60
CA ILE A 10 11.95 4.17 8.77
C ILE A 10 11.95 2.66 9.04
N TYR A 11 10.77 2.12 9.35
CA TYR A 11 10.53 0.69 9.46
C TYR A 11 9.73 0.20 8.25
N GLN A 12 10.31 -0.71 7.47
CA GLN A 12 9.62 -1.29 6.33
C GLN A 12 8.72 -2.45 6.79
N ILE A 13 7.49 -2.49 6.30
CA ILE A 13 6.54 -3.57 6.55
C ILE A 13 6.15 -4.21 5.21
N TYR A 14 6.34 -5.53 5.12
CA TYR A 14 5.67 -6.38 4.14
C TYR A 14 4.34 -6.87 4.74
N PRO A 15 3.17 -6.28 4.39
CA PRO A 15 1.93 -6.40 5.17
C PRO A 15 1.45 -7.84 5.35
N LYS A 16 1.51 -8.63 4.26
CA LYS A 16 1.09 -10.04 4.22
C LYS A 16 1.76 -10.93 5.25
N SER A 17 2.88 -10.52 5.85
CA SER A 17 3.65 -11.33 6.81
C SER A 17 3.84 -10.65 8.16
N PHE A 18 3.15 -9.54 8.42
CA PHE A 18 3.33 -8.80 9.67
C PHE A 18 2.38 -9.26 10.77
N GLN A 19 1.06 -9.20 10.55
CA GLN A 19 0.05 -9.65 11.50
C GLN A 19 -1.28 -9.86 10.77
N ASP A 20 -1.81 -11.09 10.84
CA ASP A 20 -3.18 -11.44 10.44
C ASP A 20 -4.15 -11.06 11.57
N SER A 21 -5.30 -10.45 11.24
CA SER A 21 -6.33 -10.04 12.20
C SER A 21 -7.68 -10.73 12.04
N ASP A 22 -7.91 -11.50 10.97
CA ASP A 22 -9.20 -12.14 10.67
C ASP A 22 -9.15 -13.66 10.54
N GLY A 23 -7.94 -14.25 10.56
CA GLY A 23 -7.70 -15.69 10.59
C GLY A 23 -7.60 -16.34 9.22
N ASP A 24 -7.44 -15.57 8.14
CA ASP A 24 -7.24 -16.09 6.78
C ASP A 24 -5.80 -16.57 6.50
N GLY A 25 -4.86 -16.28 7.40
CA GLY A 25 -3.44 -16.63 7.29
C GLY A 25 -2.57 -15.61 6.55
N ILE A 26 -3.13 -14.46 6.17
CA ILE A 26 -2.46 -13.36 5.49
C ILE A 26 -2.49 -12.12 6.40
N GLY A 27 -1.33 -11.45 6.55
CA GLY A 27 -1.29 -10.21 7.29
C GLY A 27 -2.02 -9.06 6.59
N ASP A 28 -2.71 -8.24 7.37
CA ASP A 28 -3.62 -7.20 6.89
C ASP A 28 -3.41 -5.84 7.58
N LEU A 29 -4.10 -4.80 7.10
CA LEU A 29 -3.95 -3.44 7.65
C LEU A 29 -4.40 -3.32 9.11
N ASN A 30 -5.40 -4.10 9.52
CA ASN A 30 -5.92 -4.12 10.89
C ASN A 30 -4.95 -4.81 11.85
N GLY A 31 -4.22 -5.82 11.37
CA GLY A 31 -3.11 -6.41 12.09
C GLY A 31 -1.97 -5.42 12.32
N ILE A 32 -1.64 -4.57 11.34
CA ILE A 32 -0.66 -3.49 11.53
C ILE A 32 -1.14 -2.51 12.60
N ARG A 33 -2.42 -2.10 12.56
CA ARG A 33 -3.02 -1.21 13.57
C ARG A 33 -2.87 -1.76 14.99
N GLN A 34 -3.13 -3.05 15.19
CA GLN A 34 -2.95 -3.72 16.49
C GLN A 34 -1.50 -3.69 17.02
N ARG A 35 -0.51 -3.49 16.15
CA ARG A 35 0.91 -3.47 16.49
C ARG A 35 1.51 -2.06 16.55
N ILE A 36 0.72 -1.00 16.41
CA ILE A 36 1.18 0.38 16.61
C ILE A 36 1.87 0.57 17.98
N PRO A 37 1.35 0.04 19.12
CA PRO A 37 2.05 0.16 20.41
C PRO A 37 3.46 -0.44 20.40
N TYR A 38 3.67 -1.54 19.68
CA TYR A 38 5.00 -2.14 19.50
C TYR A 38 5.92 -1.23 18.67
N LEU A 39 5.40 -0.63 17.60
CA LEU A 39 6.19 0.28 16.76
C LEU A 39 6.61 1.54 17.53
N GLN A 40 5.74 2.05 18.41
CA GLN A 40 6.07 3.16 19.31
C GLN A 40 7.16 2.78 20.32
N ASP A 41 7.05 1.60 20.96
CA ASP A 41 8.05 1.09 21.91
C ASP A 41 9.42 0.88 21.24
N LEU A 42 9.42 0.40 19.99
CA LEU A 42 10.62 0.26 19.18
C LEU A 42 11.30 1.61 18.87
N GLY A 43 10.55 2.72 18.88
CA GLY A 43 11.07 4.08 18.71
C GLY A 43 11.17 4.54 17.26
N ILE A 44 10.47 3.90 16.32
CA ILE A 44 10.44 4.32 14.91
C ILE A 44 9.49 5.51 14.75
N ASN A 45 9.75 6.38 13.75
CA ASN A 45 8.91 7.55 13.48
C ASN A 45 8.30 7.56 12.08
N ALA A 46 8.58 6.53 11.27
CA ALA A 46 7.93 6.32 9.99
C ALA A 46 7.84 4.84 9.64
N VAL A 47 6.75 4.48 8.97
CA VAL A 47 6.55 3.18 8.36
C VAL A 47 6.58 3.33 6.83
N TRP A 48 7.27 2.43 6.16
CA TRP A 48 7.16 2.23 4.72
C TRP A 48 6.43 0.92 4.44
N LEU A 49 5.23 1.02 3.88
CA LEU A 49 4.45 -0.14 3.46
C LEU A 49 4.82 -0.55 2.03
N ASN A 50 5.07 -1.85 1.84
CA ASN A 50 5.02 -2.44 0.50
C ASN A 50 3.62 -2.31 -0.12
N PRO A 51 3.46 -2.55 -1.44
CA PRO A 51 2.21 -2.30 -2.13
C PRO A 51 1.00 -3.00 -1.52
N VAL A 52 -0.10 -2.25 -1.38
CA VAL A 52 -1.40 -2.71 -0.87
C VAL A 52 -2.57 -2.36 -1.80
N PHE A 53 -2.27 -1.83 -2.98
CA PHE A 53 -3.27 -1.52 -4.00
C PHE A 53 -3.81 -2.80 -4.62
N VAL A 54 -5.01 -2.72 -5.22
CA VAL A 54 -5.58 -3.84 -5.98
C VAL A 54 -4.62 -4.26 -7.09
N SER A 55 -4.21 -5.53 -7.05
CA SER A 55 -3.25 -6.13 -7.96
C SER A 55 -3.56 -7.61 -8.19
N PRO A 56 -3.25 -8.17 -9.38
CA PRO A 56 -3.26 -9.61 -9.61
C PRO A 56 -2.22 -10.38 -8.79
N GLN A 57 -1.26 -9.68 -8.16
CA GLN A 57 -0.19 -10.23 -7.34
C GLN A 57 0.81 -11.08 -8.14
N VAL A 58 1.02 -10.77 -9.43
CA VAL A 58 2.02 -11.47 -10.26
C VAL A 58 3.44 -11.11 -9.81
N ASP A 59 3.65 -9.88 -9.34
CA ASP A 59 4.91 -9.38 -8.79
C ASP A 59 4.68 -8.67 -7.45
N ASN A 60 4.09 -9.39 -6.49
CA ASN A 60 3.91 -8.94 -5.10
C ASN A 60 3.20 -7.58 -4.93
N GLY A 61 2.34 -7.20 -5.87
CA GLY A 61 1.55 -5.98 -5.80
C GLY A 61 2.15 -4.79 -6.54
N TYR A 62 3.36 -4.93 -7.12
CA TYR A 62 3.96 -3.88 -7.96
C TYR A 62 3.29 -3.82 -9.35
N ASP A 63 2.66 -4.92 -9.80
CA ASP A 63 1.75 -4.97 -10.94
C ASP A 63 0.35 -4.42 -10.56
N VAL A 64 0.22 -3.10 -10.43
CA VAL A 64 -1.03 -2.48 -9.95
C VAL A 64 -2.12 -2.44 -11.02
N ALA A 65 -3.32 -2.90 -10.67
CA ALA A 65 -4.52 -2.84 -11.52
C ALA A 65 -5.47 -1.69 -11.17
N ASN A 66 -5.46 -1.21 -9.93
CA ASN A 66 -6.21 -0.01 -9.54
C ASN A 66 -5.55 0.71 -8.33
N TYR A 67 -4.92 1.87 -8.60
CA TYR A 67 -4.29 2.71 -7.58
C TYR A 67 -5.27 3.39 -6.61
N TYR A 68 -6.57 3.42 -6.94
CA TYR A 68 -7.60 4.12 -6.14
C TYR A 68 -8.33 3.21 -5.14
N ALA A 69 -7.92 1.95 -5.03
CA ALA A 69 -8.52 0.98 -4.12
C ALA A 69 -7.43 0.13 -3.44
N ILE A 70 -7.80 -0.47 -2.31
CA ILE A 70 -6.96 -1.40 -1.55
C ILE A 70 -7.31 -2.83 -1.96
N ASP A 71 -6.30 -3.70 -2.04
CA ASP A 71 -6.48 -5.13 -2.28
C ASP A 71 -7.33 -5.74 -1.15
N GLU A 72 -8.37 -6.49 -1.51
CA GLU A 72 -9.34 -7.03 -0.56
C GLU A 72 -8.71 -7.91 0.53
N ARG A 73 -7.57 -8.55 0.24
CA ARG A 73 -6.81 -9.36 1.21
C ARG A 73 -6.15 -8.52 2.29
N MET A 74 -5.92 -7.23 2.03
CA MET A 74 -5.32 -6.29 2.98
C MET A 74 -6.38 -5.58 3.82
N GLY A 75 -7.64 -5.57 3.37
CA GLY A 75 -8.76 -4.87 4.00
C GLY A 75 -9.41 -3.85 3.06
N THR A 76 -9.99 -2.80 3.64
CA THR A 76 -10.76 -1.79 2.91
C THR A 76 -10.05 -0.44 2.86
N MET A 77 -10.57 0.48 2.03
CA MET A 77 -10.13 1.88 2.05
C MET A 77 -10.34 2.54 3.43
N ALA A 78 -11.39 2.15 4.16
CA ALA A 78 -11.64 2.65 5.51
C ALA A 78 -10.56 2.16 6.49
N ASP A 79 -10.09 0.92 6.35
CA ASP A 79 -9.00 0.38 7.18
C ASP A 79 -7.68 1.11 6.90
N MET A 80 -7.37 1.43 5.63
CA MET A 80 -6.21 2.26 5.28
C MET A 80 -6.31 3.66 5.88
N GLN A 81 -7.47 4.31 5.78
CA GLN A 81 -7.70 5.62 6.40
C GLN A 81 -7.51 5.59 7.92
N ALA A 82 -8.04 4.55 8.57
CA ALA A 82 -7.86 4.33 10.00
C ALA A 82 -6.39 4.10 10.37
N LEU A 83 -5.66 3.26 9.62
CA LEU A 83 -4.23 3.02 9.83
C LEU A 83 -3.41 4.32 9.73
N ILE A 84 -3.63 5.12 8.68
CA ILE A 84 -2.95 6.41 8.50
C ILE A 84 -3.24 7.34 9.69
N HIS A 85 -4.50 7.39 10.12
CA HIS A 85 -4.92 8.22 11.24
C HIS A 85 -4.24 7.79 12.56
N GLU A 86 -4.33 6.52 12.91
CA GLU A 86 -3.79 5.97 14.15
C GLU A 86 -2.24 6.04 14.20
N LEU A 87 -1.56 5.81 13.07
CA LEU A 87 -0.11 6.03 12.98
C LEU A 87 0.23 7.50 13.25
N HIS A 88 -0.51 8.44 12.66
CA HIS A 88 -0.28 9.86 12.90
C HIS A 88 -0.56 10.28 14.35
N GLU A 89 -1.59 9.74 14.99
CA GLU A 89 -1.85 9.95 16.43
C GLU A 89 -0.70 9.41 17.29
N ALA A 90 -0.10 8.30 16.87
CA ALA A 90 1.09 7.71 17.49
C ALA A 90 2.40 8.47 17.20
N GLY A 91 2.37 9.54 16.40
CA GLY A 91 3.56 10.30 15.99
C GLY A 91 4.38 9.61 14.88
N ILE A 92 3.82 8.61 14.22
CA ILE A 92 4.46 7.80 13.18
C ILE A 92 3.93 8.25 11.80
N ARG A 93 4.84 8.52 10.86
CA ARG A 93 4.51 8.82 9.47
C ARG A 93 4.34 7.55 8.64
N ILE A 94 3.70 7.65 7.49
CA ILE A 94 3.56 6.54 6.55
C ILE A 94 3.98 6.96 5.14
N ILE A 95 4.69 6.06 4.47
CA ILE A 95 5.09 6.16 3.06
C ILE A 95 4.59 4.88 2.37
N LEU A 96 4.10 5.04 1.14
CA LEU A 96 3.63 3.92 0.32
C LEU A 96 4.55 3.77 -0.90
N ASP A 97 4.77 2.53 -1.33
CA ASP A 97 5.38 2.25 -2.63
C ASP A 97 4.47 2.77 -3.76
N PHE A 98 5.06 3.47 -4.73
CA PHE A 98 4.37 3.95 -5.92
C PHE A 98 5.20 3.68 -7.18
N VAL A 99 4.64 2.89 -8.09
CA VAL A 99 5.30 2.47 -9.34
C VAL A 99 4.87 3.38 -10.48
N LEU A 100 5.82 4.15 -11.03
CA LEU A 100 5.55 5.08 -12.13
C LEU A 100 5.80 4.48 -13.53
N ASN A 101 6.53 3.36 -13.58
CA ASN A 101 7.04 2.82 -14.86
C ASN A 101 6.04 1.92 -15.60
N HIS A 102 5.14 1.26 -14.88
CA HIS A 102 4.22 0.28 -15.48
C HIS A 102 2.93 0.16 -14.66
N THR A 103 1.93 -0.48 -15.27
CA THR A 103 0.73 -0.99 -14.60
C THR A 103 0.55 -2.47 -14.94
N SER A 104 -0.34 -3.17 -14.25
CA SER A 104 -0.77 -4.51 -14.66
C SER A 104 -1.45 -4.48 -16.03
N ASP A 105 -1.42 -5.61 -16.73
CA ASP A 105 -2.25 -5.86 -17.92
C ASP A 105 -3.76 -5.85 -17.59
N GLN A 106 -4.15 -6.05 -16.32
CA GLN A 106 -5.54 -5.92 -15.87
C GLN A 106 -5.98 -4.47 -15.63
N HIS A 107 -5.08 -3.48 -15.73
CA HIS A 107 -5.41 -2.07 -15.53
C HIS A 107 -6.43 -1.59 -16.59
N PRO A 108 -7.44 -0.78 -16.23
CA PRO A 108 -8.46 -0.31 -17.19
C PRO A 108 -7.90 0.33 -18.46
N TRP A 109 -6.81 1.10 -18.33
CA TRP A 109 -6.14 1.72 -19.48
C TRP A 109 -5.58 0.68 -20.45
N PHE A 110 -4.90 -0.36 -19.94
CA PHE A 110 -4.34 -1.43 -20.78
C PHE A 110 -5.44 -2.29 -21.41
N GLN A 111 -6.50 -2.61 -20.65
CA GLN A 111 -7.63 -3.37 -21.16
C GLN A 111 -8.37 -2.64 -22.29
N ASP A 112 -8.51 -1.31 -22.21
CA ASP A 112 -9.07 -0.50 -23.31
C ASP A 112 -8.12 -0.46 -24.53
N ALA A 113 -6.85 -0.12 -24.30
CA ALA A 113 -5.84 -0.02 -25.37
C ALA A 113 -5.61 -1.33 -26.15
N SER A 114 -5.65 -2.47 -25.45
CA SER A 114 -5.46 -3.80 -26.05
C SER A 114 -6.66 -4.27 -26.89
N ARG A 115 -7.88 -3.84 -26.55
CA ARG A 115 -9.13 -4.24 -27.23
C ARG A 115 -9.57 -3.25 -28.31
N ASN A 116 -9.13 -2.00 -28.22
CA ASN A 116 -9.53 -0.94 -29.14
C ASN A 116 -8.32 -0.23 -29.77
N VAL A 117 -8.07 -0.52 -31.05
CA VAL A 117 -6.96 0.08 -31.82
C VAL A 117 -7.06 1.60 -31.99
N LYS A 118 -8.22 2.20 -31.72
CA LYS A 118 -8.44 3.66 -31.77
C LYS A 118 -8.57 4.30 -30.38
N SER A 119 -8.25 3.56 -29.31
CA SER A 119 -8.31 4.07 -27.95
C SER A 119 -7.33 5.23 -27.74
N ILE A 120 -7.72 6.22 -26.95
CA ILE A 120 -6.80 7.28 -26.49
C ILE A 120 -5.72 6.72 -25.56
N TYR A 121 -5.98 5.59 -24.89
CA TYR A 121 -5.05 4.97 -23.95
C TYR A 121 -3.93 4.20 -24.63
N ARG A 122 -3.94 4.11 -25.98
CA ARG A 122 -2.89 3.39 -26.70
C ARG A 122 -1.52 4.04 -26.54
N ASP A 123 -1.48 5.37 -26.46
CA ASP A 123 -0.24 6.14 -26.25
C ASP A 123 0.17 6.23 -24.77
N TYR A 124 -0.61 5.64 -23.85
CA TYR A 124 -0.19 5.50 -22.45
C TYR A 124 0.83 4.35 -22.27
N TYR A 125 1.00 3.50 -23.29
CA TYR A 125 1.86 2.30 -23.28
C TYR A 125 2.76 2.21 -24.52
#